data_AF-A0A4Q2YNL4-F1
#
_entry.id   AF-A0A4Q2YNL4-F1
#
_cell.length_a   1.000
_cell.length_b   1.000
_cell.length_c   1.000
_cell.angle_alpha   90.00
_cell.angle_beta   90.00
_cell.angle_gamma   90.00
#
_symmetry.space_group_name_H-M   'P 1'
#
loop_
_entity.id
_entity.type
_entity.pdbx_description
1 polymer ?
#
loop_
_entity_poly.entity_id
_entity_poly.type
_entity_poly.pdbx_seq_one_letter_code
_entity_poly.pdbx_strand_id
1 'polypeptide(L)'
;MADIDSRLDKAQAQPIGVTTGPIRGSRKIHVATQTGSGIRVAMREIDLDPHSGEPPVRVYDTSGPYTDANATIDINAGLPEIRADWIRGRGDVVDVTQREVKPEDNGQLGPDRSGGVPAFPNVRRQVLRAKPGANVSQMHYARRGIITPEMEYVAERENLGRARLAEYKRDGESFGASIPDYVTPEFVRDEVARGRAIIPSNINHPESEPMAIGRNFLVKINANIGNSAVASDVAAEVDKMVWSIRWGADTVMDLSTGRNIHDTREWIIRNSPVPIGTVPIYQALEKVGGVAEDLTWEIFADTLIEQAEQGVDYFTIHAGVRLPYVPLAAKRMTGIVSRGGSIMAKWCLAHHKESFLYERFDEITEIMKA
;
A
#
# COMPACT_ATOMS: atom_id res chain seq x y z
N MET A 1 -17.21 6.98 -34.49
CA MET A 1 -17.75 5.65 -34.81
C MET A 1 -17.01 4.67 -33.95
N ALA A 2 -17.73 3.94 -33.10
CA ALA A 2 -17.17 2.78 -32.44
C ALA A 2 -16.84 1.76 -33.52
N ASP A 3 -15.59 1.29 -33.56
CA ASP A 3 -15.26 0.09 -34.31
C ASP A 3 -14.98 -1.02 -33.31
N ILE A 4 -15.89 -1.98 -33.33
CA ILE A 4 -15.88 -3.22 -32.61
C ILE A 4 -15.10 -4.16 -33.51
N ASP A 5 -13.84 -4.46 -33.17
CA ASP A 5 -13.15 -5.54 -33.86
C ASP A 5 -13.20 -6.82 -33.05
N SER A 6 -13.75 -7.84 -33.69
CA SER A 6 -14.19 -9.08 -33.10
C SER A 6 -13.21 -10.20 -33.46
N ARG A 7 -12.69 -10.85 -32.41
CA ARG A 7 -12.38 -12.28 -32.31
C ARG A 7 -11.34 -12.92 -33.25
N LEU A 8 -10.38 -13.55 -32.56
CA LEU A 8 -9.59 -14.76 -32.87
C LEU A 8 -8.22 -14.56 -33.54
N ASP A 9 -7.23 -14.29 -32.69
CA ASP A 9 -5.91 -14.91 -32.79
C ASP A 9 -5.46 -15.37 -31.40
N LYS A 10 -5.67 -16.65 -31.09
CA LYS A 10 -5.11 -17.34 -29.91
C LYS A 10 -3.90 -18.16 -30.37
N ALA A 11 -2.69 -17.59 -30.31
CA ALA A 11 -1.41 -18.35 -30.25
C ALA A 11 -0.14 -17.48 -30.09
N GLN A 12 -0.21 -16.26 -29.57
CA GLN A 12 0.97 -15.54 -29.06
C GLN A 12 0.58 -14.91 -27.74
N ALA A 13 1.31 -15.20 -26.67
CA ALA A 13 1.20 -14.46 -25.42
C ALA A 13 1.52 -13.00 -25.74
N GLN A 14 0.48 -12.17 -25.87
CA GLN A 14 0.70 -10.73 -25.94
C GLN A 14 1.47 -10.33 -24.67
N PRO A 15 2.53 -9.52 -24.77
CA PRO A 15 3.23 -9.05 -23.60
C PRO A 15 2.20 -8.40 -22.68
N ILE A 16 2.23 -8.76 -21.41
CA ILE A 16 1.36 -8.16 -20.40
C ILE A 16 1.68 -6.66 -20.38
N GLY A 17 0.81 -5.86 -21.01
CA GLY A 17 0.98 -4.43 -21.14
C GLY A 17 0.23 -3.70 -20.03
N VAL A 18 0.88 -2.73 -19.41
CA VAL A 18 0.25 -1.78 -18.49
C VAL A 18 0.29 -0.38 -19.09
N THR A 19 -0.60 0.49 -18.66
CA THR A 19 -0.62 1.88 -19.12
C THR A 19 0.66 2.64 -18.72
N THR A 20 1.50 2.98 -19.68
CA THR A 20 2.74 3.77 -19.46
C THR A 20 2.76 5.09 -20.23
N GLY A 21 3.82 5.86 -20.03
CA GLY A 21 4.10 7.11 -20.74
C GLY A 21 3.64 8.36 -19.98
N PRO A 22 4.21 9.54 -20.29
CA PRO A 22 3.91 10.78 -19.58
C PRO A 22 2.41 11.09 -19.49
N ILE A 23 1.98 11.68 -18.37
CA ILE A 23 0.62 12.24 -18.26
C ILE A 23 0.55 13.45 -19.18
N ARG A 24 -0.42 13.44 -20.11
CA ARG A 24 -0.58 14.46 -21.16
C ARG A 24 -0.49 15.88 -20.60
N GLY A 25 0.37 16.70 -21.20
CA GLY A 25 0.58 18.09 -20.80
C GLY A 25 1.49 18.26 -19.57
N SER A 26 2.17 17.20 -19.14
CA SER A 26 3.14 17.28 -18.04
C SER A 26 4.34 16.38 -18.27
N ARG A 27 5.40 16.63 -17.50
CA ARG A 27 6.62 15.80 -17.47
C ARG A 27 6.99 15.41 -16.05
N LYS A 28 7.49 14.19 -15.88
CA LYS A 28 8.07 13.73 -14.62
C LYS A 28 9.31 14.55 -14.27
N ILE A 29 9.47 14.89 -13.00
CA ILE A 29 10.66 15.50 -12.44
C ILE A 29 11.08 14.83 -11.14
N HIS A 30 12.35 14.98 -10.80
CA HIS A 30 12.97 14.43 -9.59
C HIS A 30 13.70 15.54 -8.83
N VAL A 31 13.08 16.03 -7.75
CA VAL A 31 13.55 17.16 -6.95
C VAL A 31 14.52 16.66 -5.88
N ALA A 32 15.71 17.24 -5.80
CA ALA A 32 16.63 16.92 -4.72
C ALA A 32 16.14 17.51 -3.40
N THR A 33 16.24 16.73 -2.32
CA THR A 33 15.91 17.20 -0.98
C THR A 33 16.89 18.29 -0.53
N GLN A 34 16.40 19.23 0.29
CA GLN A 34 17.21 20.36 0.74
C GLN A 34 18.32 20.00 1.74
N THR A 35 18.29 18.81 2.34
CA THR A 35 19.31 18.37 3.30
C THR A 35 20.66 18.05 2.64
N GLY A 36 20.67 17.83 1.31
CA GLY A 36 21.85 17.36 0.58
C GLY A 36 22.10 15.85 0.69
N SER A 37 21.15 15.06 1.19
CA SER A 37 21.28 13.59 1.35
C SER A 37 21.40 12.81 0.04
N GLY A 38 21.15 13.46 -1.10
CA GLY A 38 21.12 12.83 -2.42
C GLY A 38 19.77 12.18 -2.76
N ILE A 39 18.80 12.20 -1.84
CA ILE A 39 17.43 11.73 -2.09
C ILE A 39 16.76 12.61 -3.16
N ARG A 40 16.06 11.96 -4.09
CA ARG A 40 15.34 12.61 -5.19
C ARG A 40 13.86 12.23 -5.12
N VAL A 41 12.99 13.23 -5.00
CA VAL A 41 11.54 13.05 -4.85
C VAL A 41 10.83 13.23 -6.17
N ALA A 42 10.05 12.22 -6.56
CA ALA A 42 9.27 12.22 -7.79
C ALA A 42 8.04 13.15 -7.69
N MET A 43 7.88 14.00 -8.70
CA MET A 43 6.75 14.92 -8.89
C MET A 43 6.51 15.10 -10.40
N ARG A 44 5.52 15.90 -10.81
CA ARG A 44 5.40 16.32 -12.21
C ARG A 44 5.23 17.82 -12.34
N GLU A 45 5.67 18.36 -13.47
CA GLU A 45 5.52 19.76 -13.83
C GLU A 45 4.65 19.89 -15.08
N ILE A 46 3.77 20.89 -15.06
CA ILE A 46 2.94 21.34 -16.18
C ILE A 46 3.57 22.63 -16.68
N ASP A 47 4.13 22.60 -17.88
CA ASP A 47 4.67 23.80 -18.51
C ASP A 47 3.50 24.68 -18.97
N LEU A 48 3.60 25.98 -18.67
CA LEU A 48 2.62 26.99 -19.06
C LEU A 48 3.02 27.65 -20.38
N ASP A 49 2.10 28.42 -20.98
CA ASP A 49 2.42 29.18 -22.19
C ASP A 49 3.59 30.14 -21.90
N PRO A 50 4.68 30.14 -22.69
CA PRO A 50 5.85 30.99 -22.44
C PRO A 50 5.51 32.49 -22.34
N HIS A 51 4.45 32.95 -23.01
CA HIS A 51 4.02 34.36 -22.97
C HIS A 51 3.40 34.76 -21.63
N SER A 52 2.99 33.81 -20.78
CA SER A 52 2.53 34.10 -19.43
C SER A 52 3.64 34.66 -18.53
N GLY A 53 4.90 34.32 -18.82
CA GLY A 53 6.04 34.62 -17.94
C GLY A 53 6.02 33.85 -16.61
N GLU A 54 5.11 32.88 -16.45
CA GLU A 54 4.96 32.10 -15.23
C GLU A 54 5.83 30.82 -15.25
N PRO A 55 6.40 30.41 -14.10
CA PRO A 55 7.15 29.17 -14.02
C PRO A 55 6.21 27.95 -14.13
N PRO A 56 6.71 26.76 -14.55
CA PRO A 56 5.92 25.54 -14.62
C PRO A 56 5.22 25.22 -13.29
N VAL A 57 3.97 24.75 -13.35
CA VAL A 57 3.20 24.37 -12.17
C VAL A 57 3.61 22.98 -11.73
N ARG A 58 4.17 22.88 -10.54
CA ARG A 58 4.54 21.62 -9.91
C ARG A 58 3.36 21.05 -9.15
N VAL A 59 3.09 19.76 -9.35
CA VAL A 59 1.95 19.07 -8.75
C VAL A 59 2.36 17.71 -8.19
N TYR A 60 1.63 17.26 -7.17
CA TYR A 60 1.82 15.94 -6.57
C TYR A 60 1.64 14.88 -7.67
N ASP A 61 2.50 13.86 -7.65
CA ASP A 61 2.44 12.76 -8.60
C ASP A 61 2.69 11.43 -7.91
N THR A 62 1.70 10.56 -7.97
CA THR A 62 1.66 9.21 -7.40
C THR A 62 1.98 8.13 -8.43
N SER A 63 2.10 8.49 -9.70
CA SER A 63 2.14 7.54 -10.81
C SER A 63 3.46 6.75 -10.92
N GLY A 64 4.44 7.08 -10.08
CA GLY A 64 5.75 6.42 -10.03
C GLY A 64 6.47 6.39 -11.39
N PRO A 65 7.33 5.38 -11.63
CA PRO A 65 8.10 5.25 -12.86
C PRO A 65 7.27 5.11 -14.14
N TYR A 66 5.99 4.71 -14.05
CA TYR A 66 5.14 4.45 -15.23
C TYR A 66 4.92 5.68 -16.13
N THR A 67 5.09 6.89 -15.60
CA THR A 67 4.94 8.15 -16.35
C THR A 67 6.26 8.86 -16.60
N ASP A 68 7.39 8.28 -16.18
CA ASP A 68 8.72 8.78 -16.51
C ASP A 68 9.12 8.26 -17.89
N ALA A 69 9.38 9.18 -18.82
CA ALA A 69 9.83 8.85 -20.17
C ALA A 69 11.21 8.17 -20.20
N ASN A 70 11.99 8.26 -19.11
CA ASN A 70 13.30 7.65 -19.00
C ASN A 70 13.29 6.30 -18.28
N ALA A 71 12.15 5.89 -17.70
CA ALA A 71 12.03 4.60 -17.04
C ALA A 71 11.78 3.49 -18.06
N THR A 72 12.44 2.35 -17.85
CA THR A 72 12.09 1.10 -18.54
C THR A 72 11.17 0.30 -17.64
N ILE A 73 9.97 -0.03 -18.13
CA ILE A 73 8.98 -0.80 -17.39
C ILE A 73 9.00 -2.24 -17.86
N ASP A 74 9.39 -3.15 -16.97
CA ASP A 74 9.22 -4.59 -17.13
C ASP A 74 8.54 -5.14 -15.88
N ILE A 75 7.25 -5.47 -16.01
CA ILE A 75 6.47 -5.93 -14.88
C ILE A 75 6.88 -7.30 -14.36
N ASN A 76 7.64 -8.08 -15.14
CA ASN A 76 8.19 -9.37 -14.70
C ASN A 76 9.42 -9.17 -13.81
N ALA A 77 10.15 -8.07 -14.00
CA ALA A 77 11.25 -7.67 -13.15
C ALA A 77 10.77 -6.98 -11.86
N GLY A 78 9.66 -6.25 -11.94
CA GLY A 78 9.19 -5.36 -10.87
C GLY A 78 9.84 -3.97 -10.97
N LEU A 79 9.41 -3.07 -10.09
CA LEU A 79 9.94 -1.71 -10.03
C LEU A 79 11.31 -1.65 -9.32
N PRO A 80 12.12 -0.61 -9.58
CA PRO A 80 13.36 -0.39 -8.83
C PRO A 80 13.13 -0.27 -7.32
N GLU A 81 13.95 -0.96 -6.53
CA GLU A 81 13.89 -0.98 -5.07
C GLU A 81 14.54 0.27 -4.42
N ILE A 82 13.98 1.45 -4.67
CA ILE A 82 14.59 2.75 -4.32
C ILE A 82 14.88 2.94 -2.82
N ARG A 83 14.19 2.22 -1.93
CA ARG A 83 14.38 2.30 -0.47
C ARG A 83 15.31 1.21 0.09
N ALA A 84 15.76 0.24 -0.70
CA ALA A 84 16.46 -0.95 -0.19
C ALA A 84 17.71 -0.59 0.64
N ASP A 85 18.51 0.35 0.15
CA ASP A 85 19.72 0.83 0.84
C ASP A 85 19.39 1.62 2.10
N TRP A 86 18.30 2.38 2.10
CA TRP A 86 17.86 3.15 3.28
C TRP A 86 17.45 2.20 4.41
N ILE A 87 16.74 1.14 4.06
CA ILE A 87 16.25 0.13 5.01
C ILE A 87 17.43 -0.62 5.62
N ARG A 88 18.36 -1.11 4.78
CA ARG A 88 19.54 -1.85 5.25
C ARG A 88 20.55 -0.95 5.98
N GLY A 89 20.75 0.27 5.49
CA GLY A 89 21.71 1.24 6.02
C GLY A 89 21.41 1.67 7.47
N ARG A 90 20.16 1.54 7.93
CA ARG A 90 19.80 1.74 9.34
C ARG A 90 20.44 0.71 10.27
N GLY A 91 20.73 -0.49 9.78
CA GLY A 91 21.32 -1.56 10.56
C GLY A 91 20.36 -2.22 11.56
N ASP A 92 19.05 -2.05 11.41
CA ASP A 92 18.03 -2.58 12.32
C ASP A 92 17.33 -3.86 11.81
N VAL A 93 17.67 -4.31 10.59
CA VAL A 93 17.08 -5.49 9.94
C VAL A 93 18.10 -6.62 9.73
N VAL A 94 17.60 -7.83 9.51
CA VAL A 94 18.32 -9.03 9.10
C VAL A 94 17.56 -9.74 7.98
N ASP A 95 18.27 -10.41 7.09
CA ASP A 95 17.65 -11.31 6.11
C ASP A 95 17.19 -12.60 6.81
N VAL A 96 15.98 -13.04 6.47
CA VAL A 96 15.38 -14.30 6.89
C VAL A 96 14.80 -15.02 5.68
N THR A 97 14.74 -16.35 5.74
CA THR A 97 14.06 -17.14 4.71
C THR A 97 12.58 -16.78 4.71
N GLN A 98 12.05 -16.43 3.54
CA GLN A 98 10.62 -16.17 3.36
C GLN A 98 9.81 -17.43 3.69
N ARG A 99 8.64 -17.25 4.32
CA ARG A 99 7.62 -18.27 4.49
C ARG A 99 7.28 -18.89 3.13
N GLU A 100 7.37 -20.22 3.05
CA GLU A 100 6.95 -20.96 1.85
C GLU A 100 5.46 -20.74 1.56
N VAL A 101 5.14 -20.53 0.28
CA VAL A 101 3.75 -20.42 -0.19
C VAL A 101 3.09 -21.80 -0.10
N LYS A 102 1.90 -21.85 0.51
CA LYS A 102 1.09 -23.05 0.69
C LYS A 102 -0.12 -23.04 -0.26
N PRO A 103 -0.68 -24.20 -0.63
CA PRO A 103 -1.83 -24.28 -1.53
C PRO A 103 -3.04 -23.42 -1.10
N GLU A 104 -3.30 -23.34 0.20
CA GLU A 104 -4.39 -22.53 0.78
C GLU A 104 -4.20 -21.02 0.57
N ASP A 105 -2.97 -20.52 0.40
CA ASP A 105 -2.70 -19.10 0.19
C ASP A 105 -3.29 -18.60 -1.15
N ASN A 106 -3.44 -19.53 -2.11
CA ASN A 106 -4.03 -19.32 -3.41
C ASN A 106 -5.40 -20.02 -3.57
N GLY A 107 -6.01 -20.49 -2.48
CA GLY A 107 -7.35 -21.12 -2.50
C GLY A 107 -7.39 -22.46 -3.25
N GLN A 108 -6.27 -23.20 -3.32
CA GLN A 108 -6.13 -24.45 -4.06
C GLN A 108 -6.41 -25.69 -3.18
N LEU A 109 -7.53 -25.69 -2.45
CA LEU A 109 -7.91 -26.76 -1.51
C LEU A 109 -8.45 -28.04 -2.19
N GLY A 110 -8.49 -28.12 -3.53
CA GLY A 110 -9.05 -29.24 -4.31
C GLY A 110 -8.11 -29.82 -5.38
N PRO A 111 -8.52 -30.89 -6.10
CA PRO A 111 -7.68 -31.57 -7.11
C PRO A 111 -7.38 -30.72 -8.36
N ASP A 112 -8.20 -29.72 -8.65
CA ASP A 112 -7.90 -28.72 -9.67
C ASP A 112 -7.10 -27.56 -9.06
N ARG A 113 -5.77 -27.65 -9.22
CA ARG A 113 -4.79 -26.67 -8.74
C ARG A 113 -4.53 -25.52 -9.72
N SER A 114 -5.22 -25.50 -10.86
CA SER A 114 -4.89 -24.58 -11.95
C SER A 114 -5.69 -23.28 -11.85
N GLY A 115 -5.22 -22.37 -11.00
CA GLY A 115 -5.74 -21.01 -10.94
C GLY A 115 -5.37 -20.12 -12.13
N GLY A 116 -4.53 -20.60 -13.06
CA GLY A 116 -4.19 -19.90 -14.31
C GLY A 116 -3.33 -18.64 -14.16
N VAL A 117 -3.10 -18.17 -12.94
CA VAL A 117 -2.21 -17.04 -12.62
C VAL A 117 -0.77 -17.57 -12.55
N PRO A 118 0.15 -17.07 -13.39
CA PRO A 118 1.57 -17.39 -13.22
C PRO A 118 2.09 -16.74 -11.95
N ALA A 119 2.91 -17.46 -11.18
CA ALA A 119 3.64 -16.88 -10.07
C ALA A 119 4.57 -15.76 -10.58
N PHE A 120 4.81 -14.74 -9.76
CA PHE A 120 5.77 -13.70 -10.09
C PHE A 120 7.16 -14.33 -10.31
N PRO A 121 7.88 -14.04 -11.41
CA PRO A 121 9.11 -14.76 -11.74
C PRO A 121 10.23 -14.59 -10.70
N ASN A 122 10.25 -13.44 -10.03
CA ASN A 122 11.33 -13.03 -9.14
C ASN A 122 10.87 -12.97 -7.66
N VAL A 123 10.08 -13.94 -7.19
CA VAL A 123 9.71 -14.03 -5.77
C VAL A 123 10.97 -14.05 -4.89
N ARG A 124 10.99 -13.19 -3.87
CA ARG A 124 12.13 -13.08 -2.95
C ARG A 124 12.25 -14.31 -2.06
N ARG A 125 13.36 -15.06 -2.17
CA ARG A 125 13.65 -16.18 -1.25
C ARG A 125 14.11 -15.74 0.14
N GLN A 126 14.64 -14.54 0.23
CA GLN A 126 15.10 -13.92 1.47
C GLN A 126 14.38 -12.57 1.60
N VAL A 127 13.81 -12.34 2.77
CA VAL A 127 13.07 -11.12 3.11
C VAL A 127 13.67 -10.51 4.36
N LEU A 128 13.36 -9.25 4.62
CA LEU A 128 13.84 -8.55 5.79
C LEU A 128 12.90 -8.75 6.97
N ARG A 129 13.51 -8.83 8.15
CA ARG A 129 12.83 -8.74 9.45
C ARG A 129 13.67 -7.88 10.39
N ALA A 130 13.04 -7.20 11.33
CA ALA A 130 13.70 -6.52 12.43
C ALA A 130 14.60 -7.49 13.20
N LYS A 131 15.76 -6.99 13.62
CA LYS A 131 16.64 -7.71 14.55
C LYS A 131 15.86 -8.08 15.82
N PRO A 132 16.21 -9.19 16.50
CA PRO A 132 15.59 -9.55 17.77
C PRO A 132 15.64 -8.36 18.76
N GLY A 133 14.47 -7.98 19.29
CA GLY A 133 14.33 -6.84 20.21
C GLY A 133 14.32 -5.45 19.56
N ALA A 134 14.48 -5.36 18.23
CA ALA A 134 14.33 -4.12 17.49
C ALA A 134 12.87 -3.85 17.10
N ASN A 135 12.62 -2.61 16.66
CA ASN A 135 11.36 -2.16 16.09
C ASN A 135 11.72 -1.27 14.90
N VAL A 136 11.15 -1.55 13.74
CA VAL A 136 11.52 -0.89 12.47
C VAL A 136 10.47 0.11 12.01
N SER A 137 9.44 0.37 12.82
CA SER A 137 8.39 1.32 12.49
C SER A 137 8.89 2.77 12.48
N GLN A 138 8.32 3.58 11.60
CA GLN A 138 8.61 5.03 11.54
C GLN A 138 8.27 5.74 12.86
N MET A 139 7.24 5.28 13.58
CA MET A 139 6.88 5.80 14.90
C MET A 139 7.96 5.52 15.96
N HIS A 140 8.64 4.37 15.90
CA HIS A 140 9.76 4.07 16.79
C HIS A 140 10.94 5.00 16.55
N TYR A 141 11.35 5.19 15.29
CA TYR A 141 12.43 6.13 14.95
C TYR A 141 12.07 7.56 15.36
N ALA A 142 10.85 7.99 15.06
CA ALA A 142 10.38 9.34 15.38
C ALA A 142 10.44 9.65 16.89
N ARG A 143 9.97 8.71 17.74
CA ARG A 143 10.00 8.86 19.20
C ARG A 143 11.42 8.85 19.79
N ARG A 144 12.39 8.31 19.05
CA ARG A 144 13.82 8.36 19.40
C ARG A 144 14.52 9.62 18.87
N GLY A 145 13.78 10.54 18.25
CA GLY A 145 14.33 11.77 17.68
C GLY A 145 15.02 11.57 16.32
N ILE A 146 14.93 10.38 15.72
CA ILE A 146 15.60 10.03 14.47
C ILE A 146 14.74 10.46 13.29
N ILE A 147 15.36 11.15 12.34
CA ILE A 147 14.78 11.48 11.03
C ILE A 147 15.26 10.43 10.03
N THR A 148 14.33 9.71 9.44
CA THR A 148 14.63 8.67 8.44
C THR A 148 14.63 9.27 7.02
N PRO A 149 15.27 8.58 6.04
CA PRO A 149 15.14 8.93 4.62
C PRO A 149 13.68 9.05 4.16
N GLU A 150 12.77 8.23 4.69
CA GLU A 150 11.34 8.34 4.37
C GLU A 150 10.71 9.63 4.91
N MET A 151 11.06 10.07 6.12
CA MET A 151 10.57 11.36 6.65
C MET A 151 11.06 12.54 5.83
N GLU A 152 12.29 12.48 5.35
CA GLU A 152 12.88 13.49 4.47
C GLU A 152 12.20 13.52 3.10
N TYR A 153 12.02 12.35 2.49
CA TYR A 153 11.31 12.19 1.21
C TYR A 153 9.91 12.80 1.29
N VAL A 154 9.16 12.47 2.34
CA VAL A 154 7.82 13.02 2.60
C VAL A 154 7.85 14.53 2.76
N ALA A 155 8.80 15.08 3.52
CA ALA A 155 8.86 16.51 3.76
C ALA A 155 8.98 17.30 2.44
N GLU A 156 9.91 16.89 1.56
CA GLU A 156 10.06 17.49 0.23
C GLU A 156 8.81 17.25 -0.64
N ARG A 157 8.23 16.04 -0.59
CA ARG A 157 7.02 15.70 -1.36
C ARG A 157 5.79 16.51 -0.96
N GLU A 158 5.71 16.99 0.27
CA GLU A 158 4.60 17.82 0.77
C GLU A 158 4.78 19.31 0.48
N ASN A 159 5.98 19.73 0.08
CA ASN A 159 6.32 21.13 -0.18
C ASN A 159 6.02 21.61 -1.60
N LEU A 160 5.66 20.72 -2.53
CA LEU A 160 5.22 20.92 -3.93
C LEU A 160 4.95 22.38 -4.36
N GLY A 161 4.04 23.04 -3.64
CA GLY A 161 3.70 24.45 -3.81
C GLY A 161 3.99 25.33 -2.58
N ARG A 162 4.16 24.76 -1.38
CA ARG A 162 4.39 25.52 -0.13
C ARG A 162 5.62 26.43 -0.21
N ALA A 163 6.71 25.97 -0.81
CA ALA A 163 7.93 26.77 -0.98
C ALA A 163 7.72 28.00 -1.88
N ARG A 164 6.87 27.87 -2.92
CA ARG A 164 6.52 28.97 -3.83
C ARG A 164 5.38 29.85 -3.31
N LEU A 165 4.64 29.33 -2.33
CA LEU A 165 3.53 30.03 -1.67
C LEU A 165 3.96 30.79 -0.41
N ALA A 166 5.26 30.88 -0.10
CA ALA A 166 5.75 31.63 1.06
C ALA A 166 5.29 33.11 1.05
N GLU A 167 5.04 33.67 -0.13
CA GLU A 167 4.55 35.03 -0.33
C GLU A 167 3.01 35.13 -0.29
N TYR A 168 2.29 34.01 -0.35
CA TYR A 168 0.84 33.96 -0.39
C TYR A 168 0.26 33.68 0.99
N LYS A 169 -0.60 34.58 1.46
CA LYS A 169 -1.35 34.37 2.70
C LYS A 169 -2.40 33.28 2.49
N ARG A 170 -2.30 32.19 3.26
CA ARG A 170 -3.33 31.14 3.29
C ARG A 170 -4.67 31.72 3.74
N ASP A 171 -5.71 31.49 2.96
CA ASP A 171 -7.09 31.91 3.26
C ASP A 171 -8.00 30.68 3.32
N GLY A 172 -8.26 30.21 4.54
CA GLY A 172 -9.07 29.02 4.78
C GLY A 172 -9.15 28.68 6.27
N GLU A 173 -10.16 27.89 6.63
CA GLU A 173 -10.38 27.39 7.98
C GLU A 173 -9.91 25.93 8.08
N SER A 174 -9.06 25.64 9.06
CA SER A 174 -8.51 24.29 9.27
C SER A 174 -9.14 23.56 10.46
N PHE A 175 -10.05 24.23 11.17
CA PHE A 175 -10.67 23.82 12.42
C PHE A 175 -9.63 23.51 13.51
N GLY A 176 -8.61 24.36 13.63
CA GLY A 176 -7.52 24.21 14.60
C GLY A 176 -6.45 23.19 14.22
N ALA A 177 -6.23 22.92 12.92
CA ALA A 177 -5.10 22.11 12.48
C ALA A 177 -3.77 22.88 12.66
N SER A 178 -2.66 22.16 12.67
CA SER A 178 -1.30 22.71 12.78
C SER A 178 -0.55 22.57 11.46
N ILE A 179 -1.13 23.05 10.36
CA ILE A 179 -0.53 22.96 9.02
C ILE A 179 0.58 24.02 8.94
N PRO A 180 1.87 23.63 8.79
CA PRO A 180 2.94 24.61 8.69
C PRO A 180 2.97 25.25 7.30
N ASP A 181 3.52 26.47 7.20
CA ASP A 181 3.74 27.11 5.90
C ASP A 181 4.75 26.32 5.06
N TYR A 182 5.71 25.66 5.72
CA TYR A 182 6.72 24.79 5.09
C TYR A 182 6.89 23.50 5.91
N VAL A 183 6.96 22.36 5.24
CA VAL A 183 7.12 21.05 5.89
C VAL A 183 8.60 20.70 5.98
N THR A 184 9.14 20.60 7.19
CA THR A 184 10.51 20.13 7.42
C THR A 184 10.52 18.63 7.80
N PRO A 185 11.65 17.93 7.62
CA PRO A 185 11.80 16.56 8.12
C PRO A 185 11.56 16.45 9.63
N GLU A 186 11.96 17.45 10.41
CA GLU A 186 11.66 17.55 11.85
C GLU A 186 10.16 17.63 12.13
N PHE A 187 9.40 18.40 11.35
CA PHE A 187 7.95 18.48 11.49
C PHE A 187 7.28 17.13 11.20
N VAL A 188 7.73 16.44 10.13
CA VAL A 188 7.24 15.09 9.80
C VAL A 188 7.53 14.13 10.96
N ARG A 189 8.76 14.12 11.47
CA ARG A 189 9.14 13.32 12.64
C ARG A 189 8.23 13.61 13.83
N ASP A 190 7.99 14.88 14.16
CA ASP A 190 7.19 15.26 15.32
C ASP A 190 5.72 14.83 15.17
N GLU A 191 5.14 14.97 13.98
CA GLU A 191 3.80 14.46 13.67
C GLU A 191 3.69 12.94 13.84
N VAL A 192 4.69 12.21 13.37
CA VAL A 192 4.77 10.75 13.48
C VAL A 192 5.00 10.31 14.94
N ALA A 193 5.88 10.98 15.69
CA ALA A 193 6.19 10.65 17.08
C ALA A 193 4.95 10.73 17.98
N ARG A 194 4.11 11.76 17.76
CA ARG A 194 2.85 11.96 18.50
C ARG A 194 1.65 11.19 17.94
N GLY A 195 1.86 10.36 16.90
CA GLY A 195 0.82 9.52 16.32
C GLY A 195 -0.27 10.27 15.55
N ARG A 196 0.01 11.50 15.08
CA ARG A 196 -0.93 12.32 14.30
C ARG A 196 -0.71 12.19 12.79
N ALA A 197 0.39 11.59 12.39
CA ALA A 197 0.65 11.14 11.03
C ALA A 197 1.35 9.78 11.01
N ILE A 198 1.25 9.09 9.88
CA ILE A 198 1.92 7.82 9.61
C ILE A 198 2.60 7.86 8.23
N ILE A 199 3.62 7.02 8.07
CA ILE A 199 4.29 6.75 6.79
C ILE A 199 4.22 5.22 6.57
N PRO A 200 3.19 4.70 5.88
CA PRO A 200 3.05 3.27 5.61
C PRO A 200 4.16 2.83 4.66
N SER A 201 5.11 2.05 5.18
CA SER A 201 6.41 1.86 4.52
C SER A 201 7.10 0.57 4.97
N ASN A 202 6.48 -0.58 4.70
CA ASN A 202 7.01 -1.89 5.08
C ASN A 202 8.46 -2.06 4.54
N ILE A 203 9.32 -2.67 5.36
CA ILE A 203 10.73 -2.96 5.02
C ILE A 203 10.87 -3.93 3.84
N ASN A 204 9.84 -4.71 3.53
CA ASN A 204 9.76 -5.60 2.38
C ASN A 204 9.07 -4.99 1.17
N HIS A 205 8.79 -3.67 1.17
CA HIS A 205 8.29 -2.95 0.01
C HIS A 205 9.21 -1.79 -0.40
N PRO A 206 10.47 -2.09 -0.74
CA PRO A 206 11.45 -1.06 -1.08
C PRO A 206 11.17 -0.31 -2.40
N GLU A 207 10.25 -0.81 -3.22
CA GLU A 207 9.79 -0.21 -4.48
C GLU A 207 8.94 1.05 -4.26
N SER A 208 8.28 1.16 -3.09
CA SER A 208 7.37 2.25 -2.78
C SER A 208 8.08 3.60 -2.63
N GLU A 209 7.50 4.65 -3.20
CA GLU A 209 7.88 6.04 -2.96
C GLU A 209 7.18 6.55 -1.69
N PRO A 210 7.91 6.96 -0.63
CA PRO A 210 7.31 7.35 0.64
C PRO A 210 6.26 8.48 0.52
N MET A 211 5.24 8.39 1.36
CA MET A 211 4.17 9.38 1.49
C MET A 211 3.68 9.44 2.95
N ALA A 212 3.08 10.56 3.36
CA ALA A 212 2.48 10.68 4.69
C ALA A 212 0.96 10.84 4.65
N ILE A 213 0.32 10.25 5.67
CA ILE A 213 -1.10 10.38 5.96
C ILE A 213 -1.24 11.05 7.32
N GLY A 214 -1.83 12.25 7.36
CA GLY A 214 -2.07 12.97 8.59
C GLY A 214 -2.78 14.30 8.34
N ARG A 215 -3.45 14.84 9.36
CA ARG A 215 -4.31 16.04 9.23
C ARG A 215 -3.58 17.29 8.73
N ASN A 216 -2.27 17.39 8.96
CA ASN A 216 -1.48 18.59 8.63
C ASN A 216 -0.74 18.51 7.27
N PHE A 217 -1.01 17.45 6.52
CA PHE A 217 -0.47 17.16 5.20
C PHE A 217 -1.56 17.31 4.14
N LEU A 218 -1.19 17.19 2.86
CA LEU A 218 -2.18 17.08 1.79
C LEU A 218 -3.12 15.91 2.08
N VAL A 219 -4.42 16.11 1.81
CA VAL A 219 -5.41 15.01 1.89
C VAL A 219 -5.02 13.93 0.88
N LYS A 220 -5.05 12.68 1.32
CA LYS A 220 -4.68 11.51 0.52
C LYS A 220 -5.91 10.69 0.16
N ILE A 221 -5.88 10.04 -0.99
CA ILE A 221 -6.96 9.18 -1.48
C ILE A 221 -6.47 7.75 -1.74
N ASN A 222 -7.37 6.79 -1.56
CA ASN A 222 -7.09 5.37 -1.78
C ASN A 222 -7.95 4.83 -2.92
N ALA A 223 -7.37 3.97 -3.77
CA ALA A 223 -8.11 3.19 -4.74
C ALA A 223 -8.20 1.72 -4.31
N ASN A 224 -9.39 1.13 -4.39
CA ASN A 224 -9.57 -0.30 -4.14
C ASN A 224 -9.50 -1.06 -5.46
N ILE A 225 -8.66 -2.09 -5.51
CA ILE A 225 -8.56 -3.06 -6.60
C ILE A 225 -8.78 -4.47 -6.03
N GLY A 226 -8.49 -5.48 -6.83
CA GLY A 226 -8.56 -6.87 -6.42
C GLY A 226 -9.37 -7.70 -7.40
N ASN A 227 -9.02 -8.98 -7.45
CA ASN A 227 -9.72 -9.97 -8.22
C ASN A 227 -11.04 -10.38 -7.52
N SER A 228 -11.91 -11.03 -8.28
CA SER A 228 -13.10 -11.68 -7.73
C SER A 228 -13.14 -13.12 -8.20
N ALA A 229 -13.93 -13.96 -7.53
CA ALA A 229 -14.13 -15.36 -7.91
C ALA A 229 -14.59 -15.58 -9.38
N VAL A 230 -14.98 -14.52 -10.10
CA VAL A 230 -15.58 -14.57 -11.45
C VAL A 230 -14.61 -14.13 -12.56
N ALA A 231 -13.52 -13.43 -12.24
CA ALA A 231 -12.54 -12.96 -13.23
C ALA A 231 -11.13 -12.89 -12.61
N SER A 232 -10.15 -13.54 -13.25
CA SER A 232 -8.76 -13.59 -12.77
C SER A 232 -7.79 -13.43 -13.95
N ASP A 233 -7.17 -12.25 -14.04
CA ASP A 233 -6.01 -12.00 -14.90
C ASP A 233 -5.06 -11.05 -14.16
N VAL A 234 -3.83 -11.49 -13.92
CA VAL A 234 -2.77 -10.69 -13.26
C VAL A 234 -2.54 -9.39 -14.00
N ALA A 235 -2.51 -9.44 -15.33
CA ALA A 235 -2.31 -8.28 -16.19
C ALA A 235 -3.31 -7.18 -15.85
N ALA A 236 -4.57 -7.55 -15.74
CA ALA A 236 -5.66 -6.64 -15.44
C ALA A 236 -5.58 -6.09 -14.00
N GLU A 237 -5.12 -6.88 -13.03
CA GLU A 237 -4.94 -6.39 -11.65
C GLU A 237 -3.78 -5.41 -11.52
N VAL A 238 -2.64 -5.69 -12.18
CA VAL A 238 -1.52 -4.75 -12.24
C VAL A 238 -1.89 -3.50 -13.02
N ASP A 239 -2.59 -3.61 -14.16
CA ASP A 239 -3.04 -2.42 -14.91
C ASP A 239 -4.06 -1.60 -14.13
N LYS A 240 -4.98 -2.22 -13.36
CA LYS A 240 -5.87 -1.47 -12.44
C LYS A 240 -5.08 -0.68 -11.41
N MET A 241 -4.04 -1.27 -10.82
CA MET A 241 -3.13 -0.56 -9.91
C MET A 241 -2.48 0.62 -10.64
N VAL A 242 -1.81 0.38 -11.78
CA VAL A 242 -1.11 1.41 -12.56
C VAL A 242 -2.06 2.53 -13.00
N TRP A 243 -3.25 2.19 -13.45
CA TRP A 243 -4.28 3.14 -13.88
C TRP A 243 -4.75 4.00 -12.70
N SER A 244 -4.96 3.41 -11.53
CA SER A 244 -5.40 4.15 -10.35
C SER A 244 -4.35 5.17 -9.88
N ILE A 245 -3.08 4.77 -9.79
CA ILE A 245 -2.00 5.65 -9.34
C ILE A 245 -1.66 6.71 -10.41
N ARG A 246 -1.87 6.42 -11.69
CA ARG A 246 -1.75 7.39 -12.79
C ARG A 246 -2.67 8.58 -12.59
N TRP A 247 -3.85 8.35 -12.02
CA TRP A 247 -4.88 9.38 -11.82
C TRP A 247 -4.93 9.94 -10.40
N GLY A 248 -3.93 9.67 -9.57
CA GLY A 248 -3.75 10.32 -8.28
C GLY A 248 -4.08 9.47 -7.06
N ALA A 249 -4.30 8.15 -7.19
CA ALA A 249 -4.40 7.28 -6.02
C ALA A 249 -3.08 7.28 -5.23
N ASP A 250 -3.12 7.76 -3.99
CA ASP A 250 -1.95 7.87 -3.11
C ASP A 250 -1.60 6.55 -2.43
N THR A 251 -2.59 5.69 -2.25
CA THR A 251 -2.45 4.30 -1.81
C THR A 251 -3.39 3.41 -2.61
N VAL A 252 -3.10 2.12 -2.64
CA VAL A 252 -3.97 1.12 -3.26
C VAL A 252 -4.24 0.01 -2.26
N MET A 253 -5.49 -0.46 -2.17
CA MET A 253 -5.81 -1.67 -1.42
C MET A 253 -6.11 -2.82 -2.36
N ASP A 254 -5.41 -3.94 -2.15
CA ASP A 254 -5.78 -5.22 -2.73
C ASP A 254 -6.87 -5.87 -1.87
N LEU A 255 -8.10 -5.87 -2.39
CA LEU A 255 -9.27 -6.48 -1.77
C LEU A 255 -9.67 -7.79 -2.48
N SER A 256 -8.71 -8.43 -3.15
CA SER A 256 -8.87 -9.73 -3.83
C SER A 256 -9.51 -10.76 -2.91
N THR A 257 -10.45 -11.55 -3.46
CA THR A 257 -11.09 -12.69 -2.78
C THR A 257 -11.29 -13.87 -3.71
N GLY A 258 -11.36 -15.07 -3.15
CA GLY A 258 -11.33 -16.32 -3.91
C GLY A 258 -9.91 -16.88 -4.09
N ARG A 259 -9.57 -17.28 -5.32
CA ARG A 259 -8.31 -17.96 -5.63
C ARG A 259 -7.18 -17.00 -6.01
N ASN A 260 -5.95 -17.51 -5.97
CA ASN A 260 -4.73 -16.82 -6.40
C ASN A 260 -4.43 -15.49 -5.69
N ILE A 261 -4.93 -15.27 -4.47
CA ILE A 261 -4.79 -14.00 -3.76
C ILE A 261 -3.30 -13.70 -3.50
N HIS A 262 -2.54 -14.69 -3.04
CA HIS A 262 -1.11 -14.53 -2.76
C HIS A 262 -0.34 -14.12 -4.02
N ASP A 263 -0.47 -14.90 -5.10
CA ASP A 263 0.31 -14.67 -6.32
C ASP A 263 -0.06 -13.34 -6.97
N THR A 264 -1.36 -13.02 -7.05
CA THR A 264 -1.85 -11.73 -7.59
C THR A 264 -1.26 -10.56 -6.80
N ARG A 265 -1.26 -10.65 -5.47
CA ARG A 265 -0.72 -9.61 -4.60
C ARG A 265 0.79 -9.46 -4.75
N GLU A 266 1.53 -10.54 -4.98
CA GLU A 266 2.97 -10.48 -5.24
C GLU A 266 3.26 -9.63 -6.49
N TRP A 267 2.52 -9.86 -7.58
CA TRP A 267 2.62 -9.02 -8.79
C TRP A 267 2.30 -7.56 -8.50
N ILE A 268 1.25 -7.27 -7.73
CA ILE A 268 0.85 -5.90 -7.38
C ILE A 268 1.95 -5.20 -6.58
N ILE A 269 2.44 -5.81 -5.50
CA ILE A 269 3.42 -5.17 -4.60
C ILE A 269 4.75 -4.92 -5.32
N ARG A 270 5.28 -5.91 -6.05
CA ARG A 270 6.54 -5.76 -6.80
C ARG A 270 6.46 -4.69 -7.89
N ASN A 271 5.25 -4.32 -8.31
CA ASN A 271 4.98 -3.29 -9.31
C ASN A 271 4.41 -1.99 -8.72
N SER A 272 4.26 -1.87 -7.39
CA SER A 272 3.62 -0.69 -6.81
C SER A 272 4.65 0.35 -6.36
N PRO A 273 4.59 1.61 -6.85
CA PRO A 273 5.36 2.71 -6.30
C PRO A 273 4.61 3.38 -5.14
N VAL A 274 3.40 2.93 -4.79
CA VAL A 274 2.59 3.48 -3.69
C VAL A 274 2.34 2.44 -2.61
N PRO A 275 2.03 2.84 -1.37
CA PRO A 275 1.71 1.89 -0.31
C PRO A 275 0.52 0.98 -0.66
N ILE A 276 0.69 -0.32 -0.40
CA ILE A 276 -0.33 -1.35 -0.59
C ILE A 276 -0.97 -1.71 0.75
N GLY A 277 -2.30 -1.65 0.80
CA GLY A 277 -3.09 -2.12 1.93
C GLY A 277 -3.86 -3.40 1.63
N THR A 278 -4.21 -4.14 2.68
CA THR A 278 -5.07 -5.32 2.57
C THR A 278 -6.06 -5.40 3.74
N VAL A 279 -6.96 -6.37 3.65
CA VAL A 279 -7.81 -6.82 4.75
C VAL A 279 -7.46 -8.29 5.03
N PRO A 280 -6.54 -8.60 5.96
CA PRO A 280 -6.01 -9.97 6.12
C PRO A 280 -7.07 -11.05 6.39
N ILE A 281 -8.20 -10.68 7.01
CA ILE A 281 -9.31 -11.61 7.27
C ILE A 281 -9.93 -12.16 5.98
N TYR A 282 -9.78 -11.49 4.84
CA TYR A 282 -10.32 -11.97 3.56
C TYR A 282 -9.56 -13.20 3.07
N GLN A 283 -8.23 -13.15 3.07
CA GLN A 283 -7.43 -14.31 2.70
C GLN A 283 -7.54 -15.42 3.75
N ALA A 284 -7.52 -15.07 5.05
CA ALA A 284 -7.70 -16.06 6.12
C ALA A 284 -9.03 -16.83 5.99
N LEU A 285 -10.10 -16.15 5.55
CA LEU A 285 -11.40 -16.77 5.29
C LEU A 285 -11.35 -17.77 4.12
N GLU A 286 -10.59 -17.48 3.05
CA GLU A 286 -10.41 -18.41 1.93
C GLU A 286 -9.59 -19.64 2.33
N LYS A 287 -8.61 -19.49 3.24
CA LYS A 287 -7.84 -20.63 3.79
C LYS A 287 -8.72 -21.65 4.52
N VAL A 288 -9.87 -21.21 5.04
CA VAL A 288 -10.89 -22.06 5.70
C VAL A 288 -12.12 -22.29 4.82
N GLY A 289 -11.99 -22.15 3.50
CA GLY A 289 -13.05 -22.48 2.54
C GLY A 289 -14.32 -21.61 2.66
N GLY A 290 -14.18 -20.38 3.15
CA GLY A 290 -15.32 -19.46 3.30
C GLY A 290 -16.10 -19.63 4.61
N VAL A 291 -15.71 -20.56 5.48
CA VAL A 291 -16.41 -20.85 6.73
C VAL A 291 -15.88 -19.95 7.84
N ALA A 292 -16.60 -18.86 8.12
CA ALA A 292 -16.17 -17.88 9.11
C ALA A 292 -15.94 -18.50 10.50
N GLU A 293 -16.72 -19.51 10.88
CA GLU A 293 -16.61 -20.23 12.16
C GLU A 293 -15.28 -20.96 12.34
N ASP A 294 -14.64 -21.37 11.24
CA ASP A 294 -13.41 -22.14 11.25
C ASP A 294 -12.16 -21.24 11.35
N LEU A 295 -12.33 -19.93 11.36
CA LEU A 295 -11.22 -18.99 11.59
C LEU A 295 -10.62 -19.19 13.00
N THR A 296 -9.30 -19.27 13.05
CA THR A 296 -8.54 -19.30 14.30
C THR A 296 -7.45 -18.23 14.30
N TRP A 297 -6.89 -17.97 15.49
CA TRP A 297 -5.75 -17.09 15.64
C TRP A 297 -4.55 -17.55 14.80
N GLU A 298 -4.27 -18.84 14.76
CA GLU A 298 -3.11 -19.41 14.08
C GLU A 298 -3.16 -19.16 12.57
N ILE A 299 -4.35 -19.33 11.97
CA ILE A 299 -4.57 -19.06 10.54
C ILE A 299 -4.40 -17.56 10.25
N PHE A 300 -4.93 -16.70 11.12
CA PHE A 300 -4.82 -15.26 10.97
C PHE A 300 -3.38 -14.77 11.15
N ALA A 301 -2.65 -15.28 12.15
CA ALA A 301 -1.25 -14.95 12.40
C ALA A 301 -0.34 -15.40 11.26
N ASP A 302 -0.53 -16.61 10.72
CA ASP A 302 0.17 -17.07 9.50
C ASP A 302 -0.10 -16.15 8.30
N THR A 303 -1.36 -15.71 8.13
CA THR A 303 -1.74 -14.76 7.08
C THR A 303 -1.10 -13.37 7.26
N LEU A 304 -0.98 -12.88 8.50
CA LEU A 304 -0.28 -11.61 8.78
C LEU A 304 1.21 -11.70 8.42
N ILE A 305 1.87 -12.79 8.82
CA ILE A 305 3.30 -13.01 8.53
C ILE A 305 3.53 -13.11 7.03
N GLU A 306 2.72 -13.91 6.33
CA GLU A 306 2.75 -14.04 4.88
C GLU A 306 2.68 -12.66 4.19
N GLN A 307 1.69 -11.84 4.52
CA GLN A 307 1.52 -10.54 3.88
C GLN A 307 2.57 -9.51 4.29
N ALA A 308 3.06 -9.56 5.53
CA ALA A 308 4.13 -8.70 6.01
C ALA A 308 5.46 -8.98 5.27
N GLU A 309 5.76 -10.26 5.00
CA GLU A 309 6.94 -10.66 4.24
C GLU A 309 6.84 -10.33 2.75
N GLN A 310 5.63 -10.33 2.18
CA GLN A 310 5.42 -9.84 0.81
C GLN A 310 5.65 -8.33 0.67
N GLY A 311 5.41 -7.56 1.73
CA GLY A 311 5.57 -6.11 1.73
C GLY A 311 4.27 -5.31 1.82
N VAL A 312 3.17 -5.87 2.33
CA VAL A 312 1.97 -5.06 2.59
C VAL A 312 2.28 -3.98 3.62
N ASP A 313 1.94 -2.73 3.33
CA ASP A 313 2.32 -1.57 4.15
C ASP A 313 1.36 -1.29 5.29
N TYR A 314 0.08 -1.66 5.14
CA TYR A 314 -0.91 -1.50 6.18
C TYR A 314 -2.04 -2.54 6.12
N PHE A 315 -2.55 -2.89 7.30
CA PHE A 315 -3.62 -3.86 7.45
C PHE A 315 -4.88 -3.20 8.01
N THR A 316 -6.01 -3.42 7.35
CA THR A 316 -7.32 -3.13 7.94
C THR A 316 -7.76 -4.32 8.80
N ILE A 317 -7.70 -4.16 10.12
CA ILE A 317 -8.02 -5.19 11.11
C ILE A 317 -9.26 -4.78 11.91
N HIS A 318 -10.27 -5.63 11.92
CA HIS A 318 -11.58 -5.34 12.52
C HIS A 318 -11.65 -5.68 14.02
N ALA A 319 -10.59 -5.38 14.78
CA ALA A 319 -10.51 -5.67 16.22
C ALA A 319 -11.52 -4.88 17.07
N GLY A 320 -12.14 -3.83 16.52
CA GLY A 320 -13.22 -3.08 17.19
C GLY A 320 -14.59 -3.76 17.17
N VAL A 321 -14.77 -4.85 16.41
CA VAL A 321 -16.02 -5.62 16.38
C VAL A 321 -16.06 -6.56 17.58
N ARG A 322 -16.49 -6.05 18.73
CA ARG A 322 -16.60 -6.81 19.98
C ARG A 322 -17.93 -7.54 20.08
N LEU A 323 -17.95 -8.70 20.75
CA LEU A 323 -19.17 -9.49 20.98
C LEU A 323 -20.35 -8.67 21.51
N PRO A 324 -20.23 -7.87 22.60
CA PRO A 324 -21.34 -7.08 23.12
C PRO A 324 -21.84 -5.98 22.17
N TYR A 325 -21.10 -5.65 21.12
CA TYR A 325 -21.51 -4.64 20.14
C TYR A 325 -22.35 -5.22 19.00
N VAL A 326 -22.27 -6.52 18.73
CA VAL A 326 -23.02 -7.16 17.65
C VAL A 326 -24.54 -6.96 17.79
N PRO A 327 -25.17 -7.13 18.98
CA PRO A 327 -26.60 -6.88 19.14
C PRO A 327 -27.03 -5.42 18.92
N LEU A 328 -26.13 -4.45 19.10
CA LEU A 328 -26.43 -3.03 18.85
C LEU A 328 -26.75 -2.75 17.38
N ALA A 329 -26.28 -3.61 16.47
CA ALA A 329 -26.56 -3.52 15.04
C ALA A 329 -27.94 -4.10 14.65
N ALA A 330 -28.63 -4.84 15.53
CA ALA A 330 -29.86 -5.56 15.20
C ALA A 330 -31.02 -4.65 14.76
N LYS A 331 -31.05 -3.41 15.24
CA LYS A 331 -32.08 -2.41 14.90
C LYS A 331 -31.68 -1.49 13.74
N ARG A 332 -30.52 -1.69 13.13
CA ARG A 332 -30.09 -0.88 11.98
C ARG A 332 -30.87 -1.28 10.74
N MET A 333 -31.25 -0.30 9.93
CA MET A 333 -31.95 -0.51 8.66
C MET A 333 -31.16 -1.42 7.70
N THR A 334 -29.84 -1.29 7.66
CA THR A 334 -28.95 -2.02 6.73
C THR A 334 -27.98 -2.96 7.45
N GLY A 335 -28.14 -3.19 8.76
CA GLY A 335 -27.31 -4.11 9.53
C GLY A 335 -25.82 -3.74 9.56
N ILE A 336 -24.96 -4.75 9.37
CA ILE A 336 -23.50 -4.64 9.30
C ILE A 336 -23.06 -4.73 7.83
N VAL A 337 -22.67 -3.59 7.25
CA VAL A 337 -22.29 -3.49 5.82
C VAL A 337 -20.79 -3.64 5.55
N SER A 338 -19.96 -3.65 6.60
CA SER A 338 -18.55 -4.00 6.45
C SER A 338 -18.42 -5.51 6.27
N ARG A 339 -17.79 -5.94 5.17
CA ARG A 339 -17.53 -7.37 4.90
C ARG A 339 -16.64 -7.99 5.98
N GLY A 340 -15.52 -7.35 6.32
CA GLY A 340 -14.64 -7.84 7.39
C GLY A 340 -15.33 -7.82 8.76
N GLY A 341 -16.15 -6.80 9.01
CA GLY A 341 -16.93 -6.72 10.25
C GLY A 341 -18.03 -7.77 10.37
N SER A 342 -18.69 -8.12 9.27
CA SER A 342 -19.72 -9.17 9.27
C SER A 342 -19.13 -10.57 9.45
N ILE A 343 -17.93 -10.83 8.90
CA ILE A 343 -17.16 -12.06 9.16
C ILE A 343 -16.87 -12.21 10.66
N MET A 344 -16.34 -11.15 11.28
CA MET A 344 -16.04 -11.18 12.72
C MET A 344 -17.29 -11.28 13.60
N ALA A 345 -18.38 -10.61 13.23
CA ALA A 345 -19.65 -10.74 13.93
C ALA A 345 -20.19 -12.17 13.86
N LYS A 346 -20.11 -12.82 12.69
CA LYS A 346 -20.52 -14.23 12.51
C LYS A 346 -19.68 -15.16 13.39
N TRP A 347 -18.36 -15.00 13.39
CA TRP A 347 -17.45 -15.77 14.25
C TRP A 347 -17.77 -15.59 15.74
N CYS A 348 -17.96 -14.35 16.20
CA CYS A 348 -18.29 -14.06 17.61
C CYS A 348 -19.60 -14.72 18.04
N LEU A 349 -20.63 -14.68 17.17
CA LEU A 349 -21.93 -15.29 17.45
C LEU A 349 -21.88 -16.82 17.47
N ALA A 350 -21.13 -17.43 16.54
CA ALA A 350 -21.00 -18.89 16.46
C ALA A 350 -20.29 -19.49 17.68
N HIS A 351 -19.24 -18.82 18.16
CA HIS A 351 -18.45 -19.28 19.31
C HIS A 351 -18.94 -18.74 20.65
N HIS A 352 -19.77 -17.70 20.64
CA HIS A 352 -20.15 -16.91 21.81
C HIS A 352 -18.93 -16.45 22.63
N LYS A 353 -17.89 -16.01 21.93
CA LYS A 353 -16.61 -15.53 22.48
C LYS A 353 -16.31 -14.12 22.01
N GLU A 354 -15.46 -13.40 22.76
CA GLU A 354 -14.93 -12.11 22.34
C GLU A 354 -14.07 -12.29 21.09
N SER A 355 -14.03 -11.25 20.24
CA SER A 355 -13.24 -11.23 19.01
C SER A 355 -11.78 -11.59 19.28
N PHE A 356 -11.28 -12.68 18.66
CA PHE A 356 -9.88 -13.06 18.82
C PHE A 356 -8.90 -11.99 18.30
N LEU A 357 -9.34 -11.14 17.35
CA LEU A 357 -8.56 -9.99 16.90
C LEU A 357 -8.39 -8.93 18.00
N TYR A 358 -9.39 -8.80 18.87
CA TYR A 358 -9.33 -7.94 20.04
C TYR A 358 -8.50 -8.57 21.16
N GLU A 359 -8.75 -9.83 21.48
CA GLU A 359 -8.04 -10.53 22.57
C GLU A 359 -6.54 -10.71 22.30
N ARG A 360 -6.16 -10.87 21.02
CA ARG A 360 -4.76 -11.09 20.59
C ARG A 360 -4.14 -9.85 19.96
N PHE A 361 -4.68 -8.65 20.24
CA PHE A 361 -4.22 -7.41 19.61
C PHE A 361 -2.73 -7.12 19.88
N ASP A 362 -2.24 -7.43 21.09
CA ASP A 362 -0.83 -7.25 21.42
C ASP A 362 0.08 -8.09 20.52
N GLU A 363 -0.27 -9.36 20.28
CA GLU A 363 0.51 -10.25 19.39
C GLU A 363 0.45 -9.81 17.93
N ILE A 364 -0.66 -9.23 17.49
CA ILE A 364 -0.76 -8.58 16.17
C ILE A 364 0.28 -7.46 16.08
N THR A 365 0.40 -6.61 17.12
CA THR A 365 1.37 -5.51 17.11
C THR A 365 2.82 -5.99 17.16
N GLU A 366 3.09 -7.13 17.81
CA GLU A 366 4.43 -7.76 17.81
C GLU A 366 4.84 -8.23 16.41
N ILE A 367 3.90 -8.75 15.62
CA ILE A 367 4.16 -9.09 14.20
C ILE A 367 4.38 -7.83 13.38
N MET A 368 3.51 -6.83 13.51
CA MET A 368 3.52 -5.64 12.65
C MET A 368 4.67 -4.67 12.90
N LYS A 369 5.29 -4.68 14.09
CA LYS A 369 6.44 -3.82 14.39
C LYS A 369 7.79 -4.39 13.92
N ALA A 370 7.79 -5.66 13.52
CA ALA A 370 8.97 -6.45 13.18
C ALA A 370 9.36 -6.31 11.71
#